data_AF-A0A5F1SDI0-F1
#
_entry.id   AF-A0A5F1SDI0-F1
#
_cell.length_a   1.000
_cell.length_b   1.000
_cell.length_c   1.000
_cell.angle_alpha   90.00
_cell.angle_beta   90.00
_cell.angle_gamma   90.00
#
_symmetry.space_group_name_H-M   'P 1'
#
loop_
_entity.id
_entity.type
_entity.pdbx_description
1 polymer ?
#
loop_
_entity_poly.entity_id
_entity_poly.type
_entity_poly.pdbx_seq_one_letter_code
_entity_poly.pdbx_strand_id
1 'polypeptide(L)'
;MSSMERSQRSDRLAGWRDTEPPDVRRDGVRPRSPVLRPRDFVVAGEPVAHTEEPKAPIADAAVSQSPSNRSDGEEPVVPRPIAEPVVAVAMPTVEQVVVPPVSAAAPAASVPAAKLPLLDLRSAIASIWAKKLVVLALAGAGAVLGGAVIPLIPQKFTAETSLYFDPRPVGGSDSAQQAPTPPELITTMIESQTQILSSGKVLGRVVDALKLDQDPKFNGGATGEAAKYGATAVLAKAVQIARESSTYVVTAKVTTGDPQKSAGIANQLVTSFLEEESKAASNSFKSSNTALDSRLEDLRQQVLSAEKAVETYRADNDMVAVEGNLISDKRLTALNDLLVTSQQKTIEAKARADAAGKLSFEDVVSNNPSSGVTSTALSSLRQQYATMAANVGSLQSLLGARHPRLLAAKSSLESLAAEIRAELQRQMTSARADYEQAQKAEQDIAKELAAQKASQVNTSGKLVSLNELQRKATAARDLYESLLKRSGQASDAHDLSQSNIRVISEAEAPLKADGPSRKVMMVAGLIAGAIFGAGLGMAFAILLGLFRHPVIRSYFGK
;
A
#
# COMPACT_ATOMS: atom_id res chain seq x y z
N MET A 1 -64.33 59.00 -0.01
CA MET A 1 -62.87 59.21 -0.24
C MET A 1 -62.39 57.95 -0.96
N SER A 2 -62.07 57.99 -2.25
CA SER A 2 -60.91 58.63 -2.91
C SER A 2 -59.56 58.01 -2.50
N SER A 3 -58.63 57.74 -3.41
CA SER A 3 -58.68 57.70 -4.89
C SER A 3 -57.38 57.09 -5.46
N MET A 4 -57.30 56.98 -6.80
CA MET A 4 -56.11 56.75 -7.63
C MET A 4 -54.78 57.31 -7.07
N GLU A 5 -53.66 56.63 -7.36
CA GLU A 5 -52.53 57.08 -8.21
C GLU A 5 -51.31 56.12 -8.06
N ARG A 6 -50.22 56.14 -8.85
CA ARG A 6 -49.94 56.36 -10.30
C ARG A 6 -48.41 56.12 -10.49
N SER A 7 -47.94 55.96 -11.73
CA SER A 7 -46.53 55.81 -12.17
C SER A 7 -45.92 54.42 -11.92
N GLN A 8 -45.21 53.76 -12.85
CA GLN A 8 -44.87 54.07 -14.25
C GLN A 8 -43.79 55.16 -14.50
N ARG A 9 -42.52 54.76 -14.43
CA ARG A 9 -41.34 55.19 -15.23
C ARG A 9 -40.36 53.99 -15.23
N SER A 10 -39.81 53.40 -16.31
CA SER A 10 -39.38 53.82 -17.67
C SER A 10 -37.85 54.02 -17.76
N ASP A 11 -37.27 53.51 -18.85
CA ASP A 11 -35.93 53.81 -19.39
C ASP A 11 -34.70 53.19 -18.66
N ARG A 12 -33.61 52.77 -19.35
CA ARG A 12 -33.29 52.77 -20.81
C ARG A 12 -32.19 51.74 -21.18
N LEU A 13 -31.77 51.77 -22.46
CA LEU A 13 -30.73 50.97 -23.15
C LEU A 13 -31.22 49.58 -23.60
N ALA A 14 -31.42 49.28 -24.89
CA ALA A 14 -30.65 49.51 -26.12
C ALA A 14 -29.37 48.64 -26.22
N GLY A 15 -29.12 47.89 -27.30
CA GLY A 15 -29.92 47.69 -28.51
C GLY A 15 -29.07 47.75 -29.77
N TRP A 16 -28.45 46.63 -30.15
CA TRP A 16 -27.69 46.46 -31.38
C TRP A 16 -28.08 45.15 -32.07
N ARG A 17 -28.05 45.17 -33.39
CA ARG A 17 -28.31 44.05 -34.30
C ARG A 17 -27.26 44.12 -35.43
N ASP A 18 -27.21 43.04 -36.22
CA ASP A 18 -26.63 42.97 -37.56
C ASP A 18 -25.11 43.20 -37.68
N THR A 19 -24.36 42.11 -37.90
CA THR A 19 -23.07 42.11 -38.62
C THR A 19 -22.75 40.68 -39.11
N GLU A 20 -23.42 40.27 -40.18
CA GLU A 20 -23.21 38.97 -40.85
C GLU A 20 -22.21 39.14 -42.03
N PRO A 21 -21.08 38.40 -42.05
CA PRO A 21 -20.19 38.33 -43.22
C PRO A 21 -20.60 37.20 -44.19
N PRO A 22 -20.40 37.35 -45.51
CA PRO A 22 -21.03 36.50 -46.53
C PRO A 22 -20.35 35.13 -46.81
N ASP A 23 -21.12 34.22 -47.41
CA ASP A 23 -20.77 32.86 -47.84
C ASP A 23 -19.57 32.84 -48.83
N VAL A 24 -18.59 31.97 -48.58
CA VAL A 24 -17.49 31.65 -49.51
C VAL A 24 -17.36 30.14 -49.65
N ARG A 25 -17.96 29.58 -50.69
CA ARG A 25 -17.81 28.17 -51.07
C ARG A 25 -16.55 27.96 -51.88
N ARG A 26 -15.66 27.08 -51.43
CA ARG A 26 -14.82 26.26 -52.32
C ARG A 26 -14.46 24.91 -51.70
N ASP A 27 -14.70 23.87 -52.49
CA ASP A 27 -13.84 22.72 -52.79
C ASP A 27 -13.06 22.02 -51.65
N GLY A 28 -13.32 20.71 -51.50
CA GLY A 28 -12.25 19.75 -51.20
C GLY A 28 -12.32 19.00 -49.85
N VAL A 29 -12.54 17.68 -49.95
CA VAL A 29 -12.02 16.63 -49.05
C VAL A 29 -12.20 16.84 -47.53
N ARG A 30 -13.26 16.26 -46.96
CA ARG A 30 -13.24 15.87 -45.53
C ARG A 30 -12.43 14.58 -45.38
N PRO A 31 -11.44 14.48 -44.46
CA PRO A 31 -10.81 13.20 -44.14
C PRO A 31 -11.84 12.27 -43.49
N ARG A 32 -11.91 11.01 -43.95
CA ARG A 32 -12.73 9.97 -43.31
C ARG A 32 -11.94 9.35 -42.16
N SER A 33 -12.50 9.36 -40.96
CA SER A 33 -12.01 8.56 -39.83
C SER A 33 -11.98 7.07 -40.21
N PRO A 34 -10.98 6.30 -39.77
CA PRO A 34 -10.91 4.88 -40.08
C PRO A 34 -12.06 4.10 -39.42
N VAL A 35 -12.77 3.30 -40.20
CA VAL A 35 -13.77 2.35 -39.70
C VAL A 35 -13.03 1.08 -39.26
N LEU A 36 -12.73 0.99 -37.97
CA LEU A 36 -12.25 -0.25 -37.33
C LEU A 36 -13.28 -1.36 -37.55
N ARG A 37 -12.82 -2.56 -37.94
CA ARG A 37 -13.68 -3.72 -38.17
C ARG A 37 -13.37 -4.81 -37.14
N PRO A 38 -14.37 -5.61 -36.69
CA PRO A 38 -14.14 -6.74 -35.78
C PRO A 38 -13.28 -7.91 -36.32
N ARG A 39 -12.43 -7.68 -37.33
CA ARG A 39 -11.50 -8.65 -37.93
C ARG A 39 -10.04 -8.23 -37.85
N ASP A 40 -9.77 -7.01 -37.37
CA ASP A 40 -8.43 -6.41 -37.34
C ASP A 40 -7.57 -6.93 -36.15
N PHE A 41 -8.06 -7.95 -35.42
CA PHE A 41 -7.48 -8.52 -34.20
C PHE A 41 -7.24 -10.05 -34.27
N VAL A 42 -7.05 -10.62 -35.47
CA VAL A 42 -6.72 -12.06 -35.63
C VAL A 42 -5.39 -12.22 -36.37
N VAL A 43 -4.32 -12.45 -35.62
CA VAL A 43 -3.09 -13.04 -36.16
C VAL A 43 -3.22 -14.56 -36.04
N ALA A 44 -3.31 -15.23 -37.19
CA ALA A 44 -3.29 -16.69 -37.25
C ALA A 44 -1.86 -17.22 -37.38
N GLY A 45 -1.54 -18.26 -36.62
CA GLY A 45 -0.40 -19.15 -36.85
C GLY A 45 -0.91 -20.58 -36.77
N GLU A 46 -0.68 -21.39 -37.81
CA GLU A 46 -1.28 -22.73 -37.93
C GLU A 46 -0.46 -23.82 -37.19
N PRO A 47 -1.12 -24.90 -36.72
CA PRO A 47 -0.48 -26.01 -36.02
C PRO A 47 -0.18 -27.22 -36.92
N VAL A 48 0.79 -28.07 -36.54
CA VAL A 48 1.03 -29.39 -37.17
C VAL A 48 1.44 -30.45 -36.13
N ALA A 49 0.64 -31.52 -36.04
CA ALA A 49 0.89 -32.89 -35.52
C ALA A 49 1.48 -33.11 -34.09
N HIS A 50 0.97 -34.01 -33.21
CA HIS A 50 0.50 -35.41 -33.32
C HIS A 50 1.65 -36.43 -33.55
N THR A 51 1.84 -37.54 -32.82
CA THR A 51 1.26 -38.14 -31.58
C THR A 51 2.41 -38.98 -30.93
N GLU A 52 2.42 -39.49 -29.69
CA GLU A 52 1.75 -40.73 -29.20
C GLU A 52 1.93 -40.91 -27.68
N GLU A 53 0.89 -41.47 -27.04
CA GLU A 53 0.89 -42.12 -25.71
C GLU A 53 1.12 -43.65 -25.91
N PRO A 54 1.46 -44.50 -24.90
CA PRO A 54 0.67 -44.62 -23.66
C PRO A 54 1.33 -45.19 -22.37
N LYS A 55 0.50 -45.19 -21.30
CA LYS A 55 0.33 -46.23 -20.26
C LYS A 55 1.24 -46.27 -19.00
N ALA A 56 0.57 -46.24 -17.85
CA ALA A 56 1.02 -46.61 -16.50
C ALA A 56 0.59 -48.08 -16.17
N PRO A 57 0.58 -48.62 -14.92
CA PRO A 57 0.93 -48.07 -13.59
C PRO A 57 1.69 -49.07 -12.65
N ILE A 58 1.54 -48.89 -11.32
CA ILE A 58 1.74 -49.84 -10.17
C ILE A 58 2.88 -49.43 -9.19
N ALA A 59 2.77 -49.90 -7.94
CA ALA A 59 3.32 -49.33 -6.71
C ALA A 59 4.22 -50.30 -5.90
N ASP A 60 4.45 -49.93 -4.63
CA ASP A 60 4.88 -50.72 -3.47
C ASP A 60 6.37 -51.04 -3.20
N ALA A 61 6.86 -50.39 -2.14
CA ALA A 61 7.44 -50.97 -0.93
C ALA A 61 8.76 -51.78 -0.93
N ALA A 62 9.69 -51.24 -0.12
CA ALA A 62 10.41 -51.93 0.97
C ALA A 62 11.66 -52.83 0.71
N VAL A 63 12.72 -52.45 1.46
CA VAL A 63 13.75 -53.30 2.09
C VAL A 63 14.89 -53.89 1.23
N SER A 64 16.07 -53.90 1.86
CA SER A 64 17.38 -54.31 1.36
C SER A 64 17.54 -55.80 1.07
N GLN A 65 18.40 -56.14 0.11
CA GLN A 65 19.60 -56.97 0.37
C GLN A 65 20.62 -56.94 -0.79
N SER A 66 21.87 -57.30 -0.48
CA SER A 66 23.00 -57.47 -1.44
C SER A 66 23.05 -58.94 -1.94
N PRO A 67 23.93 -59.37 -2.88
CA PRO A 67 25.39 -59.44 -2.63
C PRO A 67 26.34 -59.30 -3.86
N SER A 68 27.64 -59.10 -3.58
CA SER A 68 28.86 -59.66 -4.25
C SER A 68 29.02 -59.66 -5.79
N ASN A 69 30.22 -59.58 -6.38
CA ASN A 69 31.50 -60.11 -5.88
C ASN A 69 32.72 -59.43 -6.58
N ARG A 70 33.88 -59.46 -5.89
CA ARG A 70 35.31 -59.57 -6.31
C ARG A 70 35.73 -59.45 -7.80
N SER A 71 36.98 -59.10 -8.12
CA SER A 71 38.25 -59.18 -7.34
C SER A 71 39.26 -58.09 -7.74
N ASP A 72 40.44 -57.88 -7.12
CA ASP A 72 41.06 -57.97 -5.77
C ASP A 72 42.59 -57.77 -6.04
N GLY A 73 43.51 -57.36 -5.14
CA GLY A 73 43.47 -56.76 -3.80
C GLY A 73 44.53 -55.63 -3.76
N GLU A 74 45.52 -55.54 -2.86
CA GLU A 74 45.75 -56.13 -1.53
C GLU A 74 46.86 -55.24 -0.87
N GLU A 75 46.59 -54.37 0.12
CA GLU A 75 46.52 -54.62 1.58
C GLU A 75 47.90 -54.67 2.30
N PRO A 76 48.01 -54.52 3.65
CA PRO A 76 47.54 -53.34 4.42
C PRO A 76 48.49 -52.93 5.60
N VAL A 77 47.92 -52.22 6.60
CA VAL A 77 48.34 -52.05 8.03
C VAL A 77 49.17 -50.82 8.45
N VAL A 78 48.68 -50.18 9.51
CA VAL A 78 49.34 -49.21 10.42
C VAL A 78 49.21 -49.78 11.85
N PRO A 79 50.16 -49.58 12.79
CA PRO A 79 50.16 -48.34 13.60
C PRO A 79 51.55 -47.86 14.12
N ARG A 80 51.52 -46.81 14.96
CA ARG A 80 52.62 -46.15 15.72
C ARG A 80 53.19 -47.06 16.85
N PRO A 81 54.18 -46.67 17.71
CA PRO A 81 54.87 -45.36 17.92
C PRO A 81 56.41 -45.45 18.25
N ILE A 82 56.96 -44.37 18.87
CA ILE A 82 58.22 -44.26 19.69
C ILE A 82 59.48 -43.69 18.94
N ALA A 83 60.48 -43.22 19.71
CA ALA A 83 61.42 -42.13 19.41
C ALA A 83 62.92 -42.51 19.31
N GLU A 84 63.74 -41.55 18.80
CA GLU A 84 65.23 -41.50 18.82
C GLU A 84 65.98 -42.65 18.08
N PRO A 85 67.33 -42.67 17.92
CA PRO A 85 68.39 -41.67 18.20
C PRO A 85 69.39 -41.34 17.04
N VAL A 86 70.13 -40.23 17.24
CA VAL A 86 71.60 -39.91 17.05
C VAL A 86 72.53 -40.74 16.08
N VAL A 87 73.56 -40.04 15.53
CA VAL A 87 74.75 -40.49 14.73
C VAL A 87 74.45 -40.82 13.25
N ALA A 88 74.97 -40.19 12.17
CA ALA A 88 76.20 -39.45 11.78
C ALA A 88 77.25 -40.29 10.96
N VAL A 89 78.18 -39.59 10.27
CA VAL A 89 79.43 -40.06 9.60
C VAL A 89 79.45 -40.24 8.06
N ALA A 90 80.04 -39.22 7.40
CA ALA A 90 81.06 -39.26 6.32
C ALA A 90 80.73 -39.34 4.80
N MET A 91 81.76 -38.95 4.02
CA MET A 91 81.89 -38.78 2.56
C MET A 91 82.75 -39.91 1.95
N PRO A 92 83.00 -39.93 0.62
CA PRO A 92 84.29 -39.40 0.08
C PRO A 92 84.11 -38.32 -1.03
N THR A 93 85.07 -37.52 -1.53
CA THR A 93 86.54 -37.63 -1.84
C THR A 93 86.80 -38.44 -3.15
N VAL A 94 87.76 -38.19 -4.06
CA VAL A 94 89.00 -37.35 -4.16
C VAL A 94 89.00 -36.54 -5.52
N GLU A 95 90.05 -35.92 -6.10
CA GLU A 95 91.40 -36.39 -6.50
C GLU A 95 92.38 -35.19 -6.72
N GLN A 96 93.42 -35.03 -5.89
CA GLN A 96 94.87 -35.35 -6.05
C GLN A 96 95.74 -34.56 -7.07
N VAL A 97 96.89 -34.06 -6.58
CA VAL A 97 98.22 -34.01 -7.23
C VAL A 97 99.30 -34.27 -6.14
N VAL A 98 100.51 -34.73 -6.51
CA VAL A 98 101.52 -35.40 -5.64
C VAL A 98 102.68 -34.45 -5.21
N VAL A 99 103.12 -34.34 -3.93
CA VAL A 99 104.24 -35.03 -3.16
C VAL A 99 105.61 -35.06 -3.91
N PRO A 100 106.85 -35.03 -3.32
CA PRO A 100 107.33 -35.50 -2.00
C PRO A 100 108.34 -34.56 -1.23
N PRO A 101 109.01 -34.99 -0.12
CA PRO A 101 109.48 -34.09 0.98
C PRO A 101 111.01 -34.09 1.27
N VAL A 102 111.47 -33.38 2.32
CA VAL A 102 112.60 -33.80 3.22
C VAL A 102 112.77 -32.96 4.52
N SER A 103 113.41 -33.59 5.51
CA SER A 103 113.75 -33.30 6.92
C SER A 103 114.25 -31.90 7.41
N ALA A 104 113.92 -31.62 8.68
CA ALA A 104 114.67 -31.00 9.80
C ALA A 104 115.50 -29.68 9.67
N ALA A 105 115.13 -28.68 10.49
CA ALA A 105 116.01 -27.92 11.41
C ALA A 105 115.21 -26.91 12.29
N ALA A 106 115.84 -26.37 13.34
CA ALA A 106 115.40 -25.23 14.18
C ALA A 106 116.63 -24.33 14.46
N PRO A 107 116.55 -23.17 15.18
CA PRO A 107 115.39 -22.43 15.70
C PRO A 107 115.40 -20.91 15.37
N ALA A 108 114.33 -20.18 15.72
CA ALA A 108 114.35 -18.73 16.01
C ALA A 108 113.10 -18.33 16.83
N ALA A 109 113.14 -17.23 17.59
CA ALA A 109 112.07 -16.84 18.52
C ALA A 109 111.55 -15.40 18.32
N SER A 110 110.29 -15.17 18.65
CA SER A 110 109.77 -13.88 19.12
C SER A 110 108.45 -14.06 19.90
N VAL A 111 108.05 -13.04 20.67
CA VAL A 111 107.07 -13.11 21.77
C VAL A 111 105.67 -12.62 21.34
N PRO A 112 104.56 -13.22 21.82
CA PRO A 112 103.20 -12.86 21.39
C PRO A 112 102.66 -11.55 22.01
N ALA A 113 101.66 -10.96 21.34
CA ALA A 113 100.86 -9.84 21.85
C ALA A 113 99.39 -10.25 22.02
N ALA A 114 98.89 -10.27 23.26
CA ALA A 114 97.51 -10.65 23.57
C ALA A 114 96.51 -9.51 23.31
N LYS A 115 95.40 -9.80 22.63
CA LYS A 115 94.27 -8.88 22.47
C LYS A 115 93.24 -9.11 23.58
N LEU A 116 93.12 -8.16 24.51
CA LEU A 116 92.04 -8.12 25.51
C LEU A 116 90.84 -7.32 24.96
N PRO A 117 89.59 -7.79 25.10
CA PRO A 117 88.41 -7.08 24.63
C PRO A 117 88.12 -5.84 25.49
N LEU A 118 87.58 -4.78 24.88
CA LEU A 118 87.35 -3.48 25.54
C LEU A 118 86.22 -3.49 26.59
N LEU A 119 85.33 -4.48 26.57
CA LEU A 119 84.36 -4.75 27.64
C LEU A 119 84.64 -6.13 28.23
N ASP A 120 85.18 -6.16 29.45
CA ASP A 120 85.17 -7.33 30.30
C ASP A 120 83.88 -7.32 31.14
N LEU A 121 83.10 -8.40 31.05
CA LEU A 121 81.86 -8.56 31.81
C LEU A 121 82.10 -8.48 33.33
N ARG A 122 83.28 -8.90 33.80
CA ARG A 122 83.68 -8.83 35.22
C ARG A 122 83.94 -7.40 35.66
N SER A 123 84.58 -6.57 34.81
CA SER A 123 84.86 -5.17 35.16
C SER A 123 83.59 -4.30 35.11
N ALA A 124 82.62 -4.62 34.25
CA ALA A 124 81.30 -4.01 34.25
C ALA A 124 80.54 -4.29 35.57
N ILE A 125 80.47 -5.56 36.00
CA ILE A 125 79.84 -5.96 37.27
C ILE A 125 80.54 -5.31 38.47
N ALA A 126 81.87 -5.29 38.48
CA ALA A 126 82.65 -4.63 39.54
C ALA A 126 82.39 -3.11 39.60
N SER A 127 82.24 -2.45 38.45
CA SER A 127 81.92 -1.01 38.37
C SER A 127 80.53 -0.69 38.92
N ILE A 128 79.53 -1.53 38.62
CA ILE A 128 78.18 -1.43 39.18
C ILE A 128 78.22 -1.59 40.71
N TRP A 129 78.91 -2.61 41.24
CA TRP A 129 79.04 -2.82 42.69
C TRP A 129 79.77 -1.67 43.39
N ALA A 130 80.86 -1.16 42.81
CA ALA A 130 81.61 0.00 43.31
C ALA A 130 80.79 1.31 43.29
N LYS A 131 79.67 1.36 42.55
CA LYS A 131 78.76 2.50 42.46
C LYS A 131 77.31 2.16 42.85
N LYS A 132 77.10 1.11 43.66
CA LYS A 132 75.76 0.66 44.09
C LYS A 132 74.86 1.78 44.67
N LEU A 133 75.44 2.76 45.37
CA LEU A 133 74.69 3.92 45.89
C LEU A 133 74.16 4.84 44.77
N VAL A 134 74.90 5.00 43.68
CA VAL A 134 74.46 5.79 42.51
C VAL A 134 73.35 5.05 41.76
N VAL A 135 73.49 3.73 41.58
CA VAL A 135 72.45 2.90 40.94
C VAL A 135 71.16 2.91 41.78
N LEU A 136 71.26 2.80 43.11
CA LEU A 136 70.11 2.91 44.01
C LEU A 136 69.50 4.32 44.02
N ALA A 137 70.31 5.37 43.95
CA ALA A 137 69.80 6.75 43.88
C ALA A 137 69.05 7.02 42.57
N LEU A 138 69.57 6.59 41.42
CA LEU A 138 68.86 6.71 40.15
C LEU A 138 67.62 5.79 40.07
N ALA A 139 67.67 4.59 40.63
CA ALA A 139 66.48 3.73 40.75
C ALA A 139 65.39 4.37 41.63
N GLY A 140 65.76 4.93 42.78
CA GLY A 140 64.85 5.65 43.66
C GLY A 140 64.25 6.90 43.01
N ALA A 141 65.08 7.73 42.36
CA ALA A 141 64.62 8.89 41.61
C ALA A 141 63.70 8.50 40.44
N GLY A 142 64.06 7.46 39.68
CA GLY A 142 63.23 6.91 38.61
C GLY A 142 61.87 6.41 39.10
N ALA A 143 61.84 5.70 40.23
CA ALA A 143 60.60 5.25 40.88
C ALA A 143 59.72 6.44 41.28
N VAL A 144 60.29 7.43 41.98
CA VAL A 144 59.56 8.65 42.41
C VAL A 144 58.99 9.40 41.21
N LEU A 145 59.76 9.57 40.13
CA LEU A 145 59.28 10.20 38.90
C LEU A 145 58.17 9.38 38.23
N GLY A 146 58.33 8.05 38.11
CA GLY A 146 57.32 7.16 37.56
C GLY A 146 56.01 7.16 38.35
N GLY A 147 56.07 7.25 39.68
CA GLY A 147 54.91 7.44 40.55
C GLY A 147 54.28 8.83 40.44
N ALA A 148 55.09 9.89 40.28
CA ALA A 148 54.64 11.28 40.24
C ALA A 148 53.95 11.69 38.93
N VAL A 149 54.24 11.02 37.81
CA VAL A 149 53.56 11.27 36.51
C VAL A 149 52.11 10.75 36.51
N ILE A 150 51.79 9.74 37.32
CA ILE A 150 50.49 9.06 37.30
C ILE A 150 49.30 9.90 37.81
N PRO A 151 49.40 10.74 38.87
CA PRO A 151 48.31 11.66 39.23
C PRO A 151 48.01 12.73 38.15
N LEU A 152 48.93 12.98 37.19
CA LEU A 152 48.70 13.87 36.05
C LEU A 152 47.89 13.20 34.92
N ILE A 153 47.72 11.88 34.94
CA ILE A 153 46.90 11.18 33.94
C ILE A 153 45.42 11.48 34.22
N PRO A 154 44.68 12.10 33.27
CA PRO A 154 43.28 12.45 33.49
C PRO A 154 42.42 11.19 33.63
N GLN A 155 41.62 11.14 34.68
CA GLN A 155 40.63 10.06 34.84
C GLN A 155 39.49 10.21 33.85
N LYS A 156 39.02 9.07 33.34
CA LYS A 156 37.81 8.95 32.53
C LYS A 156 36.71 8.31 33.37
N PHE A 157 35.48 8.68 33.10
CA PHE A 157 34.28 8.20 33.76
C PHE A 157 33.26 7.84 32.67
N THR A 158 32.83 6.59 32.63
CA THR A 158 31.87 6.09 31.65
C THR A 158 30.52 5.89 32.32
N ALA A 159 29.51 6.61 31.84
CA ALA A 159 28.12 6.36 32.19
C ALA A 159 27.42 5.56 31.07
N GLU A 160 26.41 4.78 31.41
CA GLU A 160 25.84 3.76 30.53
C GLU A 160 24.31 3.75 30.60
N THR A 161 23.65 3.84 29.45
CA THR A 161 22.19 3.73 29.31
C THR A 161 21.85 2.69 28.26
N SER A 162 20.75 1.96 28.47
CA SER A 162 20.31 0.86 27.60
C SER A 162 18.88 1.08 27.13
N LEU A 163 18.65 0.91 25.83
CA LEU A 163 17.35 1.04 25.16
C LEU A 163 16.93 -0.32 24.59
N TYR A 164 15.66 -0.69 24.78
CA TYR A 164 15.02 -1.82 24.12
C TYR A 164 14.26 -1.33 22.89
N PHE A 165 14.48 -2.00 21.77
CA PHE A 165 13.72 -1.82 20.53
C PHE A 165 12.79 -3.02 20.36
N ASP A 166 11.49 -2.79 20.28
CA ASP A 166 10.56 -3.88 19.95
C ASP A 166 10.55 -4.09 18.42
N PRO A 167 10.84 -5.30 17.92
CA PRO A 167 10.91 -5.56 16.47
C PRO A 167 9.54 -5.72 15.81
N ARG A 168 8.44 -5.65 16.58
CA ARG A 168 7.08 -5.77 16.05
C ARG A 168 6.64 -4.44 15.41
N PRO A 169 5.95 -4.45 14.26
CA PRO A 169 5.37 -3.23 13.71
C PRO A 169 4.22 -2.75 14.63
N VAL A 170 4.29 -1.50 15.08
CA VAL A 170 3.20 -0.86 15.83
C VAL A 170 2.20 -0.23 14.87
N GLY A 171 0.90 -0.36 15.15
CA GLY A 171 -0.18 0.15 14.29
C GLY A 171 -0.63 -0.88 13.25
N GLY A 172 -1.57 -1.75 13.64
CA GLY A 172 -2.21 -2.70 12.71
C GLY A 172 -3.10 -3.72 13.41
N SER A 173 -4.42 -3.66 13.16
CA SER A 173 -5.38 -4.70 13.54
C SER A 173 -5.05 -6.05 12.92
N ASP A 174 -4.40 -6.04 11.77
CA ASP A 174 -4.14 -7.20 10.92
C ASP A 174 -2.77 -7.84 11.21
N SER A 175 -2.14 -7.44 12.33
CA SER A 175 -0.85 -7.97 12.81
C SER A 175 -0.86 -9.48 13.13
N ALA A 176 -2.05 -10.10 13.19
CA ALA A 176 -2.22 -11.56 13.24
C ALA A 176 -2.02 -12.27 11.89
N GLN A 177 -2.09 -11.55 10.76
CA GLN A 177 -2.01 -12.10 9.41
C GLN A 177 -0.63 -11.92 8.75
N GLN A 178 0.25 -11.14 9.37
CA GLN A 178 1.49 -10.68 8.75
C GLN A 178 2.62 -11.72 8.92
N ALA A 179 3.28 -12.07 7.81
CA ALA A 179 4.36 -13.07 7.83
C ALA A 179 5.51 -12.62 8.77
N PRO A 180 6.11 -13.55 9.54
CA PRO A 180 7.17 -13.21 10.49
C PRO A 180 8.35 -12.56 9.76
N THR A 181 8.80 -11.42 10.26
CA THR A 181 9.92 -10.67 9.70
C THR A 181 11.20 -11.52 9.77
N PRO A 182 11.91 -11.74 8.64
CA PRO A 182 13.20 -12.44 8.64
C PRO A 182 14.18 -11.79 9.64
N PRO A 183 14.98 -12.58 10.39
CA PRO A 183 15.86 -12.04 11.42
C PRO A 183 16.88 -11.03 10.87
N GLU A 184 17.34 -11.21 9.62
CA GLU A 184 18.24 -10.27 8.93
C GLU A 184 17.64 -8.88 8.69
N LEU A 185 16.31 -8.78 8.59
CA LEU A 185 15.63 -7.48 8.52
C LEU A 185 15.51 -6.83 9.90
N ILE A 186 15.38 -7.62 10.96
CA ILE A 186 15.37 -7.11 12.34
C ILE A 186 16.77 -6.59 12.74
N THR A 187 17.84 -7.31 12.38
CA THR A 187 19.22 -6.87 12.68
C THR A 187 19.57 -5.57 11.94
N THR A 188 19.23 -5.45 10.65
CA THR A 188 19.49 -4.24 9.85
C THR A 188 18.64 -3.04 10.25
N MET A 189 17.41 -3.26 10.76
CA MET A 189 16.62 -2.19 11.40
C MET A 189 17.30 -1.64 12.67
N ILE A 190 17.79 -2.52 13.56
CA ILE A 190 18.45 -2.09 14.81
C ILE A 190 19.81 -1.43 14.51
N GLU A 191 20.54 -1.89 13.50
CA GLU A 191 21.77 -1.23 13.04
C GLU A 191 21.47 0.18 12.50
N SER A 192 20.38 0.34 11.74
CA SER A 192 19.94 1.66 11.25
C SER A 192 19.54 2.58 12.40
N GLN A 193 18.84 2.08 13.42
CA GLN A 193 18.51 2.84 14.63
C GLN A 193 19.76 3.23 15.44
N THR A 194 20.74 2.34 15.53
CA THR A 194 22.05 2.60 16.15
C THR A 194 22.79 3.73 15.41
N GLN A 195 22.75 3.73 14.08
CA GLN A 195 23.31 4.80 13.24
C GLN A 195 22.56 6.13 13.43
N ILE A 196 21.22 6.12 13.56
CA ILE A 196 20.41 7.33 13.84
C ILE A 196 20.75 7.90 15.23
N LEU A 197 20.87 7.06 16.26
CA LEU A 197 21.27 7.45 17.62
C LEU A 197 22.69 8.07 17.64
N SER A 198 23.60 7.61 16.77
CA SER A 198 24.93 8.20 16.57
C SER A 198 24.96 9.49 15.72
N SER A 199 23.84 9.85 15.08
CA SER A 199 23.83 10.85 14.02
C SER A 199 24.14 12.27 14.52
N GLY A 200 24.82 13.06 13.67
CA GLY A 200 25.15 14.46 13.99
C GLY A 200 23.94 15.35 14.32
N LYS A 201 22.73 14.98 13.90
CA LYS A 201 21.48 15.67 14.23
C LYS A 201 21.04 15.40 15.68
N VAL A 202 21.15 14.15 16.15
CA VAL A 202 20.89 13.79 17.54
C VAL A 202 21.99 14.36 18.44
N LEU A 203 23.27 14.15 18.09
CA LEU A 203 24.41 14.71 18.83
C LEU A 203 24.38 16.24 18.89
N GLY A 204 23.94 16.91 17.82
CA GLY A 204 23.73 18.37 17.79
C GLY A 204 22.72 18.85 18.83
N ARG A 205 21.60 18.14 19.02
CA ARG A 205 20.64 18.45 20.08
C ARG A 205 21.20 18.23 21.48
N VAL A 206 22.04 17.22 21.68
CA VAL A 206 22.71 17.02 22.98
C VAL A 206 23.67 18.19 23.28
N VAL A 207 24.41 18.67 22.27
CA VAL A 207 25.26 19.85 22.38
C VAL A 207 24.45 21.11 22.69
N ASP A 208 23.32 21.33 22.01
CA ASP A 208 22.44 22.50 22.24
C ASP A 208 21.75 22.46 23.60
N ALA A 209 21.22 21.31 24.01
CA ALA A 209 20.46 21.15 25.26
C ALA A 209 21.36 21.28 26.50
N LEU A 210 22.57 20.72 26.46
CA LEU A 210 23.54 20.78 27.56
C LEU A 210 24.55 21.94 27.42
N LYS A 211 24.42 22.77 26.37
CA LYS A 211 25.30 23.91 26.07
C LYS A 211 26.78 23.52 26.00
N LEU A 212 27.08 22.38 25.38
CA LEU A 212 28.45 21.89 25.20
C LEU A 212 29.25 22.77 24.22
N ASP A 213 28.58 23.60 23.44
CA ASP A 213 29.17 24.70 22.66
C ASP A 213 29.81 25.79 23.54
N GLN A 214 29.49 25.83 24.84
CA GLN A 214 30.06 26.76 25.83
C GLN A 214 31.10 26.10 26.75
N ASP A 215 31.28 24.77 26.70
CA ASP A 215 32.31 24.05 27.48
C ASP A 215 33.67 24.08 26.75
N PRO A 216 34.74 24.67 27.33
CA PRO A 216 36.08 24.70 26.74
C PRO A 216 36.65 23.32 26.34
N LYS A 217 36.17 22.23 26.97
CA LYS A 217 36.59 20.85 26.65
C LYS A 217 35.95 20.29 25.38
N PHE A 218 34.86 20.90 24.91
CA PHE A 218 34.10 20.45 23.73
C PHE A 218 34.20 21.44 22.56
N ASN A 219 34.13 22.74 22.82
CA ASN A 219 34.21 23.77 21.76
C ASN A 219 35.66 24.07 21.28
N GLY A 220 36.68 23.65 22.02
CA GLY A 220 38.09 23.87 21.67
C GLY A 220 38.51 25.35 21.63
N GLY A 221 37.74 26.26 22.25
CA GLY A 221 37.93 27.71 22.18
C GLY A 221 37.28 28.39 20.97
N ALA A 222 36.57 27.65 20.10
CA ALA A 222 35.77 28.23 19.02
C ALA A 222 34.46 28.87 19.54
N THR A 223 33.85 29.72 18.73
CA THR A 223 32.56 30.38 19.01
C THR A 223 31.60 30.26 17.82
N GLY A 224 30.32 30.51 18.03
CA GLY A 224 29.28 30.42 16.99
C GLY A 224 29.11 28.99 16.45
N GLU A 225 28.80 28.84 15.17
CA GLU A 225 28.59 27.52 14.55
C GLU A 225 29.81 26.60 14.65
N ALA A 226 31.02 27.17 14.56
CA ALA A 226 32.27 26.41 14.70
C ALA A 226 32.39 25.73 16.08
N ALA A 227 31.87 26.36 17.14
CA ALA A 227 31.79 25.74 18.47
C ALA A 227 30.87 24.51 18.48
N LYS A 228 29.75 24.56 17.76
CA LYS A 228 28.78 23.45 17.66
C LYS A 228 29.33 22.28 16.85
N TYR A 229 29.96 22.55 15.70
CA TYR A 229 30.64 21.52 14.90
C TYR A 229 31.84 20.91 15.66
N GLY A 230 32.59 21.71 16.41
CA GLY A 230 33.63 21.21 17.31
C GLY A 230 33.07 20.31 18.42
N ALA A 231 32.08 20.80 19.17
CA ALA A 231 31.48 20.08 20.30
C ALA A 231 30.81 18.77 19.87
N THR A 232 30.11 18.75 18.73
CA THR A 232 29.54 17.51 18.16
C THR A 232 30.61 16.52 17.71
N ALA A 233 31.71 16.98 17.09
CA ALA A 233 32.82 16.10 16.70
C ALA A 233 33.65 15.58 17.88
N VAL A 234 33.70 16.31 19.01
CA VAL A 234 34.25 15.82 20.28
C VAL A 234 33.29 14.83 20.95
N LEU A 235 31.99 15.15 20.98
CA LEU A 235 30.97 14.28 21.55
C LEU A 235 30.88 12.93 20.80
N ALA A 236 30.94 12.93 19.47
CA ALA A 236 30.97 11.71 18.64
C ALA A 236 32.16 10.77 18.93
N LYS A 237 33.22 11.27 19.59
CA LYS A 237 34.38 10.47 20.05
C LYS A 237 34.30 10.08 21.53
N ALA A 238 33.37 10.68 22.28
CA ALA A 238 33.10 10.40 23.69
C ALA A 238 31.92 9.43 23.88
N VAL A 239 31.00 9.35 22.91
CA VAL A 239 29.91 8.38 22.84
C VAL A 239 30.39 7.12 22.10
N GLN A 240 30.24 5.97 22.72
CA GLN A 240 30.36 4.65 22.09
C GLN A 240 29.00 3.96 22.17
N ILE A 241 28.45 3.55 21.02
CA ILE A 241 27.17 2.87 20.93
C ILE A 241 27.42 1.45 20.41
N ALA A 242 26.80 0.45 21.04
CA ALA A 242 26.86 -0.93 20.60
C ALA A 242 25.53 -1.64 20.89
N ARG A 243 25.11 -2.52 19.99
CA ARG A 243 24.04 -3.49 20.23
C ARG A 243 24.60 -4.68 21.01
N GLU A 244 23.91 -5.12 22.07
CA GLU A 244 24.31 -6.35 22.76
C GLU A 244 23.92 -7.59 21.94
N SER A 245 24.87 -8.52 21.82
CA SER A 245 24.81 -9.62 20.85
C SER A 245 23.59 -10.52 21.05
N SER A 246 22.92 -10.87 19.95
CA SER A 246 21.66 -11.65 19.94
C SER A 246 20.48 -11.05 20.72
N THR A 247 20.55 -9.80 21.18
CA THR A 247 19.43 -9.10 21.85
C THR A 247 18.79 -8.03 20.96
N TYR A 248 17.71 -7.40 21.45
CA TYR A 248 17.17 -6.15 20.90
C TYR A 248 17.52 -4.94 21.79
N VAL A 249 18.62 -5.04 22.54
CA VAL A 249 19.14 -3.97 23.41
C VAL A 249 20.28 -3.24 22.71
N VAL A 250 20.20 -1.91 22.67
CA VAL A 250 21.31 -1.04 22.28
C VAL A 250 21.76 -0.27 23.52
N THR A 251 23.07 -0.30 23.77
CA THR A 251 23.70 0.34 24.91
C THR A 251 24.55 1.51 24.44
N ALA A 252 24.28 2.70 24.96
CA ALA A 252 25.07 3.90 24.74
C ALA A 252 25.94 4.19 25.97
N LYS A 253 27.25 4.19 25.77
CA LYS A 253 28.27 4.45 26.80
C LYS A 253 28.91 5.80 26.52
N VAL A 254 28.96 6.69 27.50
CA VAL A 254 29.49 8.05 27.34
C VAL A 254 30.64 8.28 28.30
N THR A 255 31.82 8.54 27.74
CA THR A 255 33.08 8.66 28.48
C THR A 255 33.55 10.10 28.56
N THR A 256 33.52 10.72 29.75
CA THR A 256 34.08 12.08 29.94
C THR A 256 35.02 12.16 31.15
N GLY A 257 35.57 13.35 31.42
CA GLY A 257 36.41 13.60 32.61
C GLY A 257 35.62 13.95 33.88
N ASP A 258 34.30 13.77 33.88
CA ASP A 258 33.39 14.16 34.97
C ASP A 258 32.21 13.15 35.03
N PRO A 259 31.96 12.46 36.15
CA PRO A 259 30.94 11.43 36.22
C PRO A 259 29.51 11.99 36.06
N GLN A 260 29.26 13.23 36.47
CA GLN A 260 27.94 13.87 36.33
C GLN A 260 27.67 14.27 34.87
N LYS A 261 28.69 14.82 34.18
CA LYS A 261 28.57 15.13 32.74
C LYS A 261 28.36 13.88 31.90
N SER A 262 29.04 12.79 32.24
CA SER A 262 28.90 11.51 31.53
C SER A 262 27.45 10.99 31.59
N ALA A 263 26.85 10.99 32.79
CA ALA A 263 25.46 10.60 32.99
C ALA A 263 24.47 11.55 32.30
N GLY A 264 24.64 12.87 32.48
CA GLY A 264 23.77 13.88 31.86
C GLY A 264 23.78 13.82 30.33
N ILE A 265 24.95 13.63 29.72
CA ILE A 265 25.09 13.49 28.25
C ILE A 265 24.46 12.17 27.77
N ALA A 266 24.64 11.06 28.49
CA ALA A 266 24.02 9.78 28.14
C ALA A 266 22.47 9.83 28.19
N ASN A 267 21.89 10.43 29.23
CA ASN A 267 20.45 10.59 29.34
C ASN A 267 19.90 11.57 28.30
N GLN A 268 20.58 12.70 28.06
CA GLN A 268 20.16 13.66 27.03
C GLN A 268 20.26 13.06 25.62
N LEU A 269 21.21 12.17 25.34
CA LEU A 269 21.31 11.44 24.07
C LEU A 269 20.04 10.63 23.79
N VAL A 270 19.57 9.88 24.79
CA VAL A 270 18.32 9.10 24.70
C VAL A 270 17.12 10.01 24.48
N THR A 271 16.96 11.09 25.27
CA THR A 271 15.86 12.05 25.10
C THR A 271 15.87 12.71 23.72
N SER A 272 17.04 13.18 23.25
CA SER A 272 17.19 13.84 21.95
C SER A 272 16.93 12.92 20.75
N PHE A 273 17.14 11.62 20.92
CA PHE A 273 16.82 10.58 19.95
C PHE A 273 15.34 10.21 19.95
N LEU A 274 14.73 9.96 21.11
CA LEU A 274 13.28 9.71 21.22
C LEU A 274 12.46 10.89 20.66
N GLU A 275 12.92 12.12 20.91
CA GLU A 275 12.37 13.31 20.26
C GLU A 275 12.56 13.33 18.74
N GLU A 276 13.70 12.88 18.21
CA GLU A 276 13.93 12.84 16.76
C GLU A 276 13.03 11.81 16.09
N GLU A 277 12.95 10.60 16.65
CA GLU A 277 12.14 9.53 16.09
C GLU A 277 10.65 9.87 16.13
N SER A 278 10.17 10.44 17.24
CA SER A 278 8.80 10.97 17.34
C SER A 278 8.52 12.08 16.32
N LYS A 279 9.47 13.00 16.10
CA LYS A 279 9.34 14.07 15.09
C LYS A 279 9.41 13.52 13.66
N ALA A 280 10.26 12.53 13.39
CA ALA A 280 10.38 11.87 12.10
C ALA A 280 9.11 11.08 11.75
N ALA A 281 8.61 10.25 12.68
CA ALA A 281 7.37 9.52 12.54
C ALA A 281 6.17 10.46 12.33
N SER A 282 6.03 11.50 13.16
CA SER A 282 4.95 12.48 13.03
C SER A 282 5.00 13.24 11.69
N ASN A 283 6.19 13.59 11.20
CA ASN A 283 6.32 14.26 9.90
C ASN A 283 6.03 13.32 8.72
N SER A 284 6.47 12.06 8.78
CA SER A 284 6.16 11.01 7.80
C SER A 284 4.65 10.72 7.74
N PHE A 285 4.00 10.64 8.90
CA PHE A 285 2.55 10.52 9.01
C PHE A 285 1.83 11.74 8.41
N LYS A 286 2.23 12.97 8.76
CA LYS A 286 1.64 14.21 8.21
C LYS A 286 1.77 14.30 6.68
N SER A 287 2.93 13.95 6.10
CA SER A 287 3.08 13.96 4.64
C SER A 287 2.23 12.88 3.97
N SER A 288 2.10 11.71 4.61
CA SER A 288 1.24 10.63 4.13
C SER A 288 -0.25 11.01 4.20
N ASN A 289 -0.69 11.61 5.31
CA ASN A 289 -2.07 12.07 5.46
C ASN A 289 -2.39 13.20 4.47
N THR A 290 -1.49 14.17 4.28
CA THR A 290 -1.68 15.24 3.28
C THR A 290 -1.87 14.68 1.86
N ALA A 291 -1.16 13.60 1.51
CA ALA A 291 -1.35 12.91 0.23
C ALA A 291 -2.68 12.13 0.17
N LEU A 292 -3.13 11.53 1.28
CA LEU A 292 -4.44 10.87 1.39
C LEU A 292 -5.59 11.88 1.30
N ASP A 293 -5.49 13.01 2.00
CA ASP A 293 -6.47 14.10 2.00
C ASP A 293 -6.64 14.70 0.60
N SER A 294 -5.52 14.99 -0.08
CA SER A 294 -5.52 15.44 -1.48
C SER A 294 -6.18 14.41 -2.40
N ARG A 295 -5.92 13.12 -2.18
CA ARG A 295 -6.51 12.03 -2.98
C ARG A 295 -7.99 11.80 -2.69
N LEU A 296 -8.43 12.06 -1.46
CA LEU A 296 -9.85 12.03 -1.09
C LEU A 296 -10.61 13.19 -1.73
N GLU A 297 -10.02 14.38 -1.82
CA GLU A 297 -10.62 15.51 -2.55
C GLU A 297 -10.64 15.25 -4.07
N ASP A 298 -9.57 14.72 -4.67
CA ASP A 298 -9.56 14.27 -6.08
C ASP A 298 -10.72 13.29 -6.36
N LEU A 299 -10.92 12.30 -5.48
CA LEU A 299 -11.97 11.30 -5.61
C LEU A 299 -13.37 11.89 -5.35
N ARG A 300 -13.51 12.80 -4.39
CA ARG A 300 -14.75 13.56 -4.14
C ARG A 300 -15.17 14.34 -5.39
N GLN A 301 -14.23 15.00 -6.06
CA GLN A 301 -14.50 15.73 -7.32
C GLN A 301 -14.82 14.78 -8.49
N GLN A 302 -14.21 13.58 -8.53
CA GLN A 302 -14.57 12.53 -9.49
C GLN A 302 -15.98 11.98 -9.24
N VAL A 303 -16.40 11.76 -7.98
CA VAL A 303 -17.78 11.38 -7.65
C VAL A 303 -18.76 12.47 -8.09
N LEU A 304 -18.53 13.73 -7.66
CA LEU A 304 -19.41 14.85 -8.00
C LEU A 304 -19.54 15.09 -9.51
N SER A 305 -18.45 14.93 -10.26
CA SER A 305 -18.48 15.07 -11.73
C SER A 305 -19.13 13.88 -12.43
N ALA A 306 -18.95 12.65 -11.92
CA ALA A 306 -19.62 11.46 -12.47
C ALA A 306 -21.13 11.45 -12.16
N GLU A 307 -21.54 11.80 -10.95
CA GLU A 307 -22.96 11.95 -10.58
C GLU A 307 -23.63 13.09 -11.37
N LYS A 308 -22.94 14.23 -11.53
CA LYS A 308 -23.42 15.31 -12.41
C LYS A 308 -23.52 14.86 -13.86
N ALA A 309 -22.58 14.07 -14.38
CA ALA A 309 -22.66 13.52 -15.73
C ALA A 309 -23.84 12.57 -15.90
N VAL A 310 -24.18 11.75 -14.89
CA VAL A 310 -25.40 10.93 -14.87
C VAL A 310 -26.65 11.82 -14.94
N GLU A 311 -26.76 12.83 -14.08
CA GLU A 311 -28.00 13.63 -14.01
C GLU A 311 -28.16 14.59 -15.20
N THR A 312 -27.08 15.20 -15.68
CA THR A 312 -27.09 15.96 -16.95
C THR A 312 -27.45 15.05 -18.11
N TYR A 313 -26.89 13.83 -18.21
CA TYR A 313 -27.27 12.90 -19.28
C TYR A 313 -28.76 12.51 -19.19
N ARG A 314 -29.33 12.38 -17.98
CA ARG A 314 -30.77 12.12 -17.82
C ARG A 314 -31.62 13.31 -18.27
N ALA A 315 -31.23 14.54 -17.91
CA ALA A 315 -31.92 15.76 -18.31
C ALA A 315 -31.87 15.98 -19.83
N ASP A 316 -30.69 15.90 -20.44
CA ASP A 316 -30.45 16.09 -21.88
C ASP A 316 -31.16 15.03 -22.77
N ASN A 317 -31.74 14.00 -22.16
CA ASN A 317 -32.36 12.87 -22.85
C ASN A 317 -33.81 12.58 -22.42
N ASP A 318 -34.43 13.47 -21.64
CA ASP A 318 -35.79 13.33 -21.10
C ASP A 318 -36.00 12.07 -20.22
N MET A 319 -34.94 11.53 -19.62
CA MET A 319 -34.95 10.27 -18.86
C MET A 319 -35.43 10.46 -17.41
N VAL A 320 -36.56 11.16 -17.28
CA VAL A 320 -37.26 11.38 -16.02
C VAL A 320 -37.84 10.05 -15.54
N ALA A 321 -37.45 9.67 -14.32
CA ALA A 321 -37.87 8.44 -13.68
C ALA A 321 -38.66 8.76 -12.41
N VAL A 322 -39.76 8.03 -12.19
CA VAL A 322 -40.61 8.13 -11.00
C VAL A 322 -40.61 6.75 -10.35
N GLU A 323 -40.13 6.67 -9.11
CA GLU A 323 -39.95 5.41 -8.37
C GLU A 323 -39.04 4.42 -9.13
N GLY A 324 -37.93 4.92 -9.68
CA GLY A 324 -36.93 4.14 -10.43
C GLY A 324 -37.32 3.77 -11.87
N ASN A 325 -38.58 3.89 -12.26
CA ASN A 325 -39.08 3.53 -13.59
C ASN A 325 -39.24 4.78 -14.47
N LEU A 326 -38.89 4.70 -15.76
CA LEU A 326 -39.07 5.82 -16.70
C LEU A 326 -40.56 6.08 -16.96
N ILE A 327 -40.91 7.35 -17.21
CA ILE A 327 -42.29 7.74 -17.57
C ILE A 327 -42.71 7.12 -18.92
N SER A 328 -41.77 6.91 -19.86
CA SER A 328 -42.01 6.19 -21.13
C SER A 328 -42.54 4.78 -20.92
N ASP A 329 -42.04 4.11 -19.88
CA ASP A 329 -42.30 2.70 -19.60
C ASP A 329 -43.67 2.57 -18.92
N LYS A 330 -43.95 3.44 -17.94
CA LYS A 330 -45.29 3.56 -17.33
C LYS A 330 -46.37 3.88 -18.37
N ARG A 331 -46.08 4.74 -19.37
CA ARG A 331 -46.98 5.01 -20.51
C ARG A 331 -47.17 3.79 -21.41
N LEU A 332 -46.11 3.03 -21.69
CA LEU A 332 -46.17 1.85 -22.55
C LEU A 332 -47.02 0.73 -21.93
N THR A 333 -46.89 0.49 -20.62
CA THR A 333 -47.77 -0.42 -19.86
C THR A 333 -49.22 0.05 -19.90
N ALA A 334 -49.50 1.32 -19.56
CA ALA A 334 -50.86 1.87 -19.56
C ALA A 334 -51.54 1.81 -20.93
N LEU A 335 -50.80 2.02 -22.03
CA LEU A 335 -51.31 1.85 -23.40
C LEU A 335 -51.61 0.38 -23.73
N ASN A 336 -50.85 -0.56 -23.18
CA ASN A 336 -51.07 -2.00 -23.37
C ASN A 336 -52.32 -2.48 -22.62
N ASP A 337 -52.52 -2.04 -21.38
CA ASP A 337 -53.71 -2.34 -20.57
C ASP A 337 -54.97 -1.70 -21.18
N LEU A 338 -54.84 -0.47 -21.69
CA LEU A 338 -55.90 0.22 -22.43
C LEU A 338 -56.23 -0.49 -23.75
N LEU A 339 -55.24 -1.04 -24.47
CA LEU A 339 -55.46 -1.82 -25.68
C LEU A 339 -56.25 -3.10 -25.40
N VAL A 340 -55.87 -3.87 -24.36
CA VAL A 340 -56.62 -5.08 -23.93
C VAL A 340 -58.06 -4.71 -23.57
N THR A 341 -58.25 -3.62 -22.83
CA THR A 341 -59.57 -3.09 -22.46
C THR A 341 -60.38 -2.64 -23.70
N SER A 342 -59.73 -2.07 -24.71
CA SER A 342 -60.39 -1.66 -25.96
C SER A 342 -60.75 -2.88 -26.81
N GLN A 343 -59.89 -3.89 -26.88
CA GLN A 343 -60.14 -5.14 -27.59
C GLN A 343 -61.35 -5.87 -27.02
N GLN A 344 -61.51 -5.93 -25.69
CA GLN A 344 -62.74 -6.46 -25.09
C GLN A 344 -63.97 -5.66 -25.54
N LYS A 345 -63.92 -4.33 -25.55
CA LYS A 345 -65.02 -3.48 -26.03
C LYS A 345 -65.33 -3.70 -27.50
N THR A 346 -64.33 -3.87 -28.36
CA THR A 346 -64.52 -4.21 -29.79
C THR A 346 -65.18 -5.57 -29.94
N ILE A 347 -64.75 -6.59 -29.18
CA ILE A 347 -65.34 -7.94 -29.20
C ILE A 347 -66.81 -7.90 -28.74
N GLU A 348 -67.11 -7.20 -27.65
CA GLU A 348 -68.49 -7.02 -27.17
C GLU A 348 -69.37 -6.25 -28.14
N ALA A 349 -68.89 -5.13 -28.69
CA ALA A 349 -69.64 -4.33 -29.66
C ALA A 349 -69.87 -5.11 -30.96
N LYS A 350 -68.86 -5.87 -31.42
CA LYS A 350 -69.00 -6.79 -32.56
C LYS A 350 -70.05 -7.85 -32.28
N ALA A 351 -70.01 -8.51 -31.11
CA ALA A 351 -71.00 -9.51 -30.73
C ALA A 351 -72.43 -8.95 -30.71
N ARG A 352 -72.61 -7.70 -30.23
CA ARG A 352 -73.89 -6.98 -30.28
C ARG A 352 -74.32 -6.67 -31.73
N ALA A 353 -73.41 -6.24 -32.60
CA ALA A 353 -73.70 -5.96 -34.01
C ALA A 353 -74.01 -7.23 -34.82
N ASP A 354 -73.24 -8.30 -34.62
CA ASP A 354 -73.42 -9.62 -35.23
C ASP A 354 -74.66 -10.35 -34.70
N ALA A 355 -75.15 -10.00 -33.50
CA ALA A 355 -76.44 -10.44 -32.98
C ALA A 355 -77.56 -9.60 -33.61
N ALA A 356 -77.52 -8.27 -33.50
CA ALA A 356 -78.55 -7.35 -34.02
C ALA A 356 -78.80 -7.53 -35.54
N GLY A 357 -77.77 -7.83 -36.32
CA GLY A 357 -77.87 -8.15 -37.75
C GLY A 357 -78.51 -9.51 -38.08
N LYS A 358 -78.87 -10.33 -37.08
CA LYS A 358 -79.50 -11.65 -37.25
C LYS A 358 -80.94 -11.73 -36.74
N LEU A 359 -81.44 -10.73 -35.99
CA LEU A 359 -82.85 -10.75 -35.56
C LEU A 359 -83.77 -10.54 -36.77
N SER A 360 -84.68 -11.48 -36.99
CA SER A 360 -85.81 -11.29 -37.90
C SER A 360 -87.03 -10.71 -37.16
N PHE A 361 -88.03 -10.27 -37.93
CA PHE A 361 -89.35 -9.90 -37.39
C PHE A 361 -90.01 -11.10 -36.67
N GLU A 362 -89.95 -12.29 -37.27
CA GLU A 362 -90.45 -13.55 -36.71
C GLU A 362 -89.81 -13.90 -35.35
N ASP A 363 -88.50 -13.70 -35.16
CA ASP A 363 -87.82 -13.98 -33.89
C ASP A 363 -88.35 -13.11 -32.74
N VAL A 364 -88.59 -11.82 -33.03
CA VAL A 364 -89.16 -10.87 -32.06
C VAL A 364 -90.60 -11.24 -31.73
N VAL A 365 -91.43 -11.48 -32.74
CA VAL A 365 -92.86 -11.79 -32.56
C VAL A 365 -93.07 -13.13 -31.84
N SER A 366 -92.30 -14.15 -32.20
CA SER A 366 -92.34 -15.48 -31.57
C SER A 366 -91.72 -15.53 -30.16
N ASN A 367 -91.08 -14.45 -29.71
CA ASN A 367 -90.37 -14.37 -28.43
C ASN A 367 -89.26 -15.45 -28.32
N ASN A 368 -88.49 -15.63 -29.38
CA ASN A 368 -87.42 -16.62 -29.44
C ASN A 368 -86.27 -16.25 -28.47
N PRO A 369 -86.02 -17.03 -27.39
CA PRO A 369 -85.06 -16.63 -26.35
C PRO A 369 -83.60 -16.63 -26.80
N SER A 370 -83.25 -17.28 -27.92
CA SER A 370 -81.89 -17.26 -28.48
C SER A 370 -81.53 -15.95 -29.19
N SER A 371 -82.47 -15.00 -29.32
CA SER A 371 -82.26 -13.73 -30.04
C SER A 371 -81.34 -12.74 -29.34
N GLY A 372 -81.16 -12.85 -28.01
CA GLY A 372 -80.12 -12.17 -27.23
C GLY A 372 -80.18 -10.64 -27.09
N VAL A 373 -80.97 -9.94 -27.93
CA VAL A 373 -81.06 -8.48 -27.97
C VAL A 373 -82.50 -8.03 -27.69
N THR A 374 -82.81 -7.80 -26.41
CA THR A 374 -84.12 -7.33 -25.96
C THR A 374 -84.04 -5.91 -25.41
N SER A 375 -84.50 -4.92 -26.18
CA SER A 375 -84.76 -3.58 -25.63
C SER A 375 -86.15 -3.48 -25.03
N THR A 376 -86.32 -2.52 -24.10
CA THR A 376 -87.64 -2.13 -23.55
C THR A 376 -88.61 -1.65 -24.64
N ALA A 377 -88.11 -1.02 -25.70
CA ALA A 377 -88.88 -0.63 -26.86
C ALA A 377 -89.42 -1.84 -27.64
N LEU A 378 -88.55 -2.79 -28.01
CA LEU A 378 -88.97 -4.01 -28.70
C LEU A 378 -89.90 -4.87 -27.85
N SER A 379 -89.67 -4.99 -26.54
CA SER A 379 -90.59 -5.73 -25.66
C SER A 379 -91.98 -5.11 -25.58
N SER A 380 -92.06 -3.77 -25.58
CA SER A 380 -93.33 -3.03 -25.61
C SER A 380 -94.06 -3.20 -26.95
N LEU A 381 -93.37 -2.99 -28.06
CA LEU A 381 -93.92 -3.16 -29.41
C LEU A 381 -94.41 -4.60 -29.65
N ARG A 382 -93.63 -5.60 -29.21
CA ARG A 382 -94.03 -7.03 -29.25
C ARG A 382 -95.30 -7.30 -28.45
N GLN A 383 -95.43 -6.73 -27.26
CA GLN A 383 -96.62 -6.92 -26.41
C GLN A 383 -97.87 -6.25 -27.02
N GLN A 384 -97.72 -5.07 -27.61
CA GLN A 384 -98.78 -4.39 -28.36
C GLN A 384 -99.19 -5.19 -29.61
N TYR A 385 -98.21 -5.66 -30.40
CA TYR A 385 -98.43 -6.50 -31.58
C TYR A 385 -99.16 -7.81 -31.23
N ALA A 386 -98.73 -8.53 -30.19
CA ALA A 386 -99.39 -9.77 -29.76
C ALA A 386 -100.85 -9.53 -29.31
N THR A 387 -101.12 -8.41 -28.65
CA THR A 387 -102.47 -8.00 -28.24
C THR A 387 -103.34 -7.70 -29.46
N MET A 388 -102.80 -6.97 -30.46
CA MET A 388 -103.52 -6.70 -31.71
C MET A 388 -103.72 -7.96 -32.56
N ALA A 389 -102.76 -8.90 -32.57
CA ALA A 389 -102.87 -10.16 -33.29
C ALA A 389 -104.00 -11.05 -32.74
N ALA A 390 -104.12 -11.14 -31.41
CA ALA A 390 -105.23 -11.83 -30.76
C ALA A 390 -106.59 -11.18 -31.10
N ASN A 391 -106.66 -9.84 -31.14
CA ASN A 391 -107.85 -9.10 -31.55
C ASN A 391 -108.23 -9.37 -33.02
N VAL A 392 -107.26 -9.33 -33.94
CA VAL A 392 -107.47 -9.67 -35.36
C VAL A 392 -107.95 -11.12 -35.54
N GLY A 393 -107.39 -12.07 -34.78
CA GLY A 393 -107.84 -13.47 -34.78
C GLY A 393 -109.30 -13.63 -34.32
N SER A 394 -109.66 -13.00 -33.20
CA SER A 394 -111.03 -12.98 -32.66
C SER A 394 -112.01 -12.35 -33.66
N LEU A 395 -111.69 -11.16 -34.18
CA LEU A 395 -112.50 -10.47 -35.19
C LEU A 395 -112.63 -11.29 -36.49
N GLN A 396 -111.61 -12.04 -36.90
CA GLN A 396 -111.68 -12.89 -38.10
C GLN A 396 -112.52 -14.15 -37.89
N SER A 397 -112.64 -14.66 -36.66
CA SER A 397 -113.53 -15.77 -36.32
C SER A 397 -115.00 -15.34 -36.26
N LEU A 398 -115.25 -14.10 -35.83
CA LEU A 398 -116.60 -13.55 -35.65
C LEU A 398 -117.16 -12.81 -36.88
N LEU A 399 -116.29 -12.29 -37.76
CA LEU A 399 -116.66 -11.38 -38.85
C LEU A 399 -116.05 -11.86 -40.17
N GLY A 400 -116.89 -11.96 -41.21
CA GLY A 400 -116.45 -12.36 -42.55
C GLY A 400 -115.35 -11.46 -43.12
N ALA A 401 -114.48 -12.04 -43.96
CA ALA A 401 -113.17 -11.48 -44.34
C ALA A 401 -113.14 -10.06 -44.94
N ARG A 402 -114.29 -9.50 -45.36
CA ARG A 402 -114.42 -8.14 -45.92
C ARG A 402 -115.01 -7.11 -44.94
N HIS A 403 -115.25 -7.46 -43.69
CA HIS A 403 -115.91 -6.57 -42.72
C HIS A 403 -115.02 -5.38 -42.31
N PRO A 404 -115.51 -4.12 -42.30
CA PRO A 404 -114.67 -2.93 -42.08
C PRO A 404 -113.84 -2.94 -40.78
N ARG A 405 -114.40 -3.43 -39.66
CA ARG A 405 -113.65 -3.53 -38.39
C ARG A 405 -112.45 -4.48 -38.46
N LEU A 406 -112.54 -5.55 -39.25
CA LEU A 406 -111.43 -6.49 -39.44
C LEU A 406 -110.33 -5.88 -40.32
N LEU A 407 -110.72 -5.14 -41.36
CA LEU A 407 -109.78 -4.42 -42.23
C LEU A 407 -109.02 -3.34 -41.44
N ALA A 408 -109.71 -2.59 -40.58
CA ALA A 408 -109.08 -1.61 -39.68
C ALA A 408 -108.06 -2.26 -38.72
N ALA A 409 -108.45 -3.33 -38.03
CA ALA A 409 -107.56 -4.04 -37.10
C ALA A 409 -106.33 -4.65 -37.80
N LYS A 410 -106.50 -5.19 -39.02
CA LYS A 410 -105.38 -5.66 -39.85
C LYS A 410 -104.44 -4.53 -40.28
N SER A 411 -104.97 -3.35 -40.61
CA SER A 411 -104.16 -2.16 -40.90
C SER A 411 -103.29 -1.76 -39.70
N SER A 412 -103.88 -1.68 -38.50
CA SER A 412 -103.15 -1.37 -37.26
C SER A 412 -102.08 -2.41 -36.92
N LEU A 413 -102.34 -3.69 -37.21
CA LEU A 413 -101.36 -4.76 -37.03
C LEU A 413 -100.15 -4.62 -37.98
N GLU A 414 -100.38 -4.23 -39.23
CA GLU A 414 -99.28 -3.97 -40.18
C GLU A 414 -98.52 -2.69 -39.84
N SER A 415 -99.17 -1.66 -39.27
CA SER A 415 -98.48 -0.49 -38.72
C SER A 415 -97.53 -0.89 -37.57
N LEU A 416 -98.01 -1.67 -36.60
CA LEU A 416 -97.16 -2.23 -35.53
C LEU A 416 -96.03 -3.11 -36.08
N ALA A 417 -96.28 -3.87 -37.15
CA ALA A 417 -95.24 -4.66 -37.81
C ALA A 417 -94.16 -3.77 -38.45
N ALA A 418 -94.55 -2.68 -39.12
CA ALA A 418 -93.62 -1.70 -39.68
C ALA A 418 -92.80 -0.99 -38.59
N GLU A 419 -93.40 -0.65 -37.45
CA GLU A 419 -92.70 -0.07 -36.28
C GLU A 419 -91.66 -1.03 -35.70
N ILE A 420 -91.97 -2.33 -35.55
CA ILE A 420 -91.00 -3.35 -35.10
C ILE A 420 -89.83 -3.46 -36.08
N ARG A 421 -90.10 -3.50 -37.40
CA ARG A 421 -89.05 -3.56 -38.43
C ARG A 421 -88.17 -2.30 -38.41
N ALA A 422 -88.76 -1.11 -38.22
CA ALA A 422 -88.04 0.14 -38.11
C ALA A 422 -87.15 0.21 -36.85
N GLU A 423 -87.64 -0.26 -35.70
CA GLU A 423 -86.84 -0.34 -34.47
C GLU A 423 -85.68 -1.33 -34.61
N LEU A 424 -85.90 -2.52 -35.19
CA LEU A 424 -84.83 -3.47 -35.52
C LEU A 424 -83.75 -2.84 -36.41
N GLN A 425 -84.15 -2.13 -37.47
CA GLN A 425 -83.21 -1.43 -38.35
C GLN A 425 -82.45 -0.30 -37.63
N ARG A 426 -83.12 0.43 -36.73
CA ARG A 426 -82.48 1.45 -35.86
C ARG A 426 -81.43 0.81 -34.95
N GLN A 427 -81.74 -0.33 -34.33
CA GLN A 427 -80.80 -1.06 -33.47
C GLN A 427 -79.60 -1.62 -34.21
N MET A 428 -79.82 -2.26 -35.37
CA MET A 428 -78.73 -2.74 -36.23
C MET A 428 -77.80 -1.58 -36.63
N THR A 429 -78.37 -0.40 -36.92
CA THR A 429 -77.59 0.80 -37.29
C THR A 429 -76.79 1.33 -36.09
N SER A 430 -77.39 1.40 -34.90
CA SER A 430 -76.69 1.77 -33.66
C SER A 430 -75.55 0.82 -33.36
N ALA A 431 -75.81 -0.50 -33.29
CA ALA A 431 -74.80 -1.48 -32.92
C ALA A 431 -73.63 -1.54 -33.91
N ARG A 432 -73.85 -1.27 -35.20
CA ARG A 432 -72.79 -1.11 -36.20
C ARG A 432 -71.95 0.16 -35.95
N ALA A 433 -72.59 1.29 -35.63
CA ALA A 433 -71.88 2.51 -35.27
C ALA A 433 -71.04 2.34 -33.98
N ASP A 434 -71.61 1.67 -32.96
CA ASP A 434 -70.91 1.31 -31.71
C ASP A 434 -69.68 0.44 -31.98
N TYR A 435 -69.81 -0.57 -32.85
CA TYR A 435 -68.70 -1.43 -33.27
C TYR A 435 -67.63 -0.66 -34.07
N GLU A 436 -68.02 0.16 -35.05
CA GLU A 436 -67.08 0.99 -35.79
C GLU A 436 -66.33 1.98 -34.89
N GLN A 437 -67.00 2.55 -33.88
CA GLN A 437 -66.38 3.44 -32.91
C GLN A 437 -65.38 2.70 -32.02
N ALA A 438 -65.74 1.51 -31.52
CA ALA A 438 -64.82 0.67 -30.74
C ALA A 438 -63.60 0.24 -31.56
N GLN A 439 -63.81 -0.19 -32.82
CA GLN A 439 -62.75 -0.59 -33.73
C GLN A 439 -61.80 0.56 -34.06
N LYS A 440 -62.31 1.79 -34.29
CA LYS A 440 -61.49 2.98 -34.53
C LYS A 440 -60.64 3.31 -33.29
N ALA A 441 -61.24 3.30 -32.10
CA ALA A 441 -60.52 3.51 -30.84
C ALA A 441 -59.40 2.47 -30.64
N GLU A 442 -59.67 1.18 -30.86
CA GLU A 442 -58.66 0.12 -30.78
C GLU A 442 -57.50 0.34 -31.77
N GLN A 443 -57.82 0.69 -33.03
CA GLN A 443 -56.80 0.97 -34.04
C GLN A 443 -55.93 2.18 -33.67
N ASP A 444 -56.51 3.24 -33.09
CA ASP A 444 -55.77 4.44 -32.71
C ASP A 444 -54.88 4.19 -31.46
N ILE A 445 -55.37 3.43 -30.48
CA ILE A 445 -54.55 2.95 -29.35
C ILE A 445 -53.41 2.04 -29.85
N ALA A 446 -53.67 1.17 -30.83
CA ALA A 446 -52.65 0.30 -31.41
C ALA A 446 -51.56 1.07 -32.20
N LYS A 447 -51.94 2.13 -32.94
CA LYS A 447 -50.99 3.05 -33.60
C LYS A 447 -50.12 3.78 -32.57
N GLU A 448 -50.74 4.31 -31.53
CA GLU A 448 -50.06 5.02 -30.45
C GLU A 448 -49.08 4.10 -29.69
N LEU A 449 -49.50 2.86 -29.37
CA LEU A 449 -48.62 1.85 -28.77
C LEU A 449 -47.46 1.46 -29.71
N ALA A 450 -47.67 1.40 -31.02
CA ALA A 450 -46.60 1.15 -31.98
C ALA A 450 -45.61 2.32 -32.08
N ALA A 451 -46.10 3.56 -32.07
CA ALA A 451 -45.26 4.76 -32.04
C ALA A 451 -44.43 4.85 -30.75
N GLN A 452 -45.05 4.60 -29.59
CA GLN A 452 -44.36 4.54 -28.30
C GLN A 452 -43.30 3.43 -28.26
N LYS A 453 -43.59 2.24 -28.81
CA LYS A 453 -42.62 1.15 -28.95
C LYS A 453 -41.43 1.52 -29.86
N ALA A 454 -41.68 2.21 -30.99
CA ALA A 454 -40.61 2.69 -31.87
C ALA A 454 -39.74 3.76 -31.19
N SER A 455 -40.34 4.66 -30.40
CA SER A 455 -39.61 5.63 -29.57
C SER A 455 -38.71 4.92 -28.54
N GLN A 456 -39.25 3.89 -27.86
CA GLN A 456 -38.52 3.11 -26.85
C GLN A 456 -37.24 2.44 -27.39
N VAL A 457 -37.19 2.05 -28.66
CA VAL A 457 -35.95 1.50 -29.27
C VAL A 457 -34.82 2.53 -29.27
N ASN A 458 -35.10 3.81 -29.50
CA ASN A 458 -34.12 4.89 -29.39
C ASN A 458 -33.72 5.14 -27.93
N THR A 459 -34.69 5.07 -27.00
CA THR A 459 -34.43 5.14 -25.55
C THR A 459 -33.53 4.01 -25.06
N SER A 460 -33.64 2.79 -25.62
CA SER A 460 -32.79 1.64 -25.26
C SER A 460 -31.30 1.89 -25.50
N GLY A 461 -30.93 2.59 -26.58
CA GLY A 461 -29.56 3.01 -26.81
C GLY A 461 -29.06 3.98 -25.74
N LYS A 462 -29.89 4.97 -25.38
CA LYS A 462 -29.61 5.94 -24.31
C LYS A 462 -29.48 5.27 -22.93
N LEU A 463 -30.31 4.25 -22.65
CA LEU A 463 -30.24 3.47 -21.41
C LEU A 463 -28.90 2.73 -21.26
N VAL A 464 -28.28 2.22 -22.33
CA VAL A 464 -26.95 1.59 -22.24
C VAL A 464 -25.89 2.59 -21.80
N SER A 465 -25.88 3.80 -22.39
CA SER A 465 -24.97 4.89 -22.02
C SER A 465 -25.22 5.39 -20.59
N LEU A 466 -26.49 5.55 -20.18
CA LEU A 466 -26.85 5.91 -18.81
C LEU A 466 -26.33 4.88 -17.79
N ASN A 467 -26.51 3.57 -18.07
CA ASN A 467 -25.98 2.50 -17.23
C ASN A 467 -24.43 2.50 -17.18
N GLU A 468 -23.75 2.93 -18.25
CA GLU A 468 -22.28 3.10 -18.22
C GLU A 468 -21.85 4.27 -17.32
N LEU A 469 -22.51 5.43 -17.43
CA LEU A 469 -22.27 6.59 -16.56
C LEU A 469 -22.59 6.27 -15.09
N GLN A 470 -23.68 5.54 -14.83
CA GLN A 470 -24.03 5.08 -13.48
C GLN A 470 -22.97 4.14 -12.92
N ARG A 471 -22.50 3.14 -13.68
CA ARG A 471 -21.39 2.26 -13.24
C ARG A 471 -20.10 3.04 -12.95
N LYS A 472 -19.80 4.08 -13.73
CA LYS A 472 -18.67 4.99 -13.46
C LYS A 472 -18.85 5.79 -12.17
N ALA A 473 -20.06 6.31 -11.90
CA ALA A 473 -20.37 7.02 -10.66
C ALA A 473 -20.35 6.09 -9.43
N THR A 474 -20.86 4.87 -9.54
CA THR A 474 -20.75 3.83 -8.49
C THR A 474 -19.29 3.48 -8.22
N ALA A 475 -18.50 3.16 -9.24
CA ALA A 475 -17.08 2.84 -9.06
C ALA A 475 -16.27 3.99 -8.44
N ALA A 476 -16.58 5.25 -8.79
CA ALA A 476 -15.98 6.42 -8.16
C ALA A 476 -16.38 6.53 -6.67
N ARG A 477 -17.65 6.28 -6.33
CA ARG A 477 -18.14 6.24 -4.94
C ARG A 477 -17.46 5.13 -4.15
N ASP A 478 -17.40 3.91 -4.67
CA ASP A 478 -16.80 2.76 -4.00
C ASP A 478 -15.30 3.01 -3.69
N LEU A 479 -14.58 3.62 -4.63
CA LEU A 479 -13.17 4.03 -4.44
C LEU A 479 -13.02 5.17 -3.41
N TYR A 480 -13.93 6.14 -3.39
CA TYR A 480 -13.94 7.20 -2.38
C TYR A 480 -14.25 6.65 -0.98
N GLU A 481 -15.31 5.85 -0.82
CA GLU A 481 -15.75 5.29 0.46
C GLU A 481 -14.74 4.29 1.04
N SER A 482 -14.13 3.45 0.19
CA SER A 482 -13.07 2.53 0.63
C SER A 482 -11.78 3.25 1.04
N LEU A 483 -11.37 4.32 0.33
CA LEU A 483 -10.24 5.14 0.76
C LEU A 483 -10.56 5.93 2.03
N LEU A 484 -11.76 6.49 2.16
CA LEU A 484 -12.19 7.24 3.33
C LEU A 484 -12.19 6.36 4.59
N LYS A 485 -12.75 5.15 4.49
CA LYS A 485 -12.70 4.15 5.56
C LYS A 485 -11.26 3.78 5.92
N ARG A 486 -10.40 3.52 4.93
CA ARG A 486 -8.98 3.21 5.14
C ARG A 486 -8.23 4.37 5.79
N SER A 487 -8.57 5.62 5.45
CA SER A 487 -7.97 6.81 6.04
C SER A 487 -8.30 6.91 7.53
N GLY A 488 -9.58 6.74 7.90
CA GLY A 488 -9.99 6.69 9.30
C GLY A 488 -9.25 5.58 10.09
N GLN A 489 -9.23 4.36 9.55
CA GLN A 489 -8.50 3.24 10.16
C GLN A 489 -6.98 3.50 10.29
N ALA A 490 -6.37 4.25 9.38
CA ALA A 490 -4.96 4.63 9.47
C ALA A 490 -4.70 5.73 10.52
N SER A 491 -5.64 6.67 10.69
CA SER A 491 -5.60 7.67 11.77
C SER A 491 -5.76 7.01 13.14
N ASP A 492 -6.77 6.15 13.31
CA ASP A 492 -7.01 5.40 14.55
C ASP A 492 -5.80 4.53 14.95
N ALA A 493 -5.10 3.95 13.95
CA ALA A 493 -3.91 3.15 14.19
C ALA A 493 -2.70 3.97 14.67
N HIS A 494 -2.52 5.20 14.17
CA HIS A 494 -1.40 6.09 14.55
C HIS A 494 -1.43 6.48 16.02
N ASP A 495 -2.61 6.86 16.53
CA ASP A 495 -2.75 7.33 17.91
C ASP A 495 -2.54 6.21 18.94
N LEU A 496 -2.67 4.95 18.51
CA LEU A 496 -2.35 3.75 19.28
C LEU A 496 -0.87 3.30 19.14
N SER A 497 -0.07 3.91 18.25
CA SER A 497 1.22 3.35 17.81
C SER A 497 2.47 4.18 18.17
N GLN A 498 2.37 5.10 19.14
CA GLN A 498 3.35 6.18 19.30
C GLN A 498 4.76 5.84 19.84
N SER A 499 5.05 4.61 20.29
CA SER A 499 6.44 4.21 20.57
C SER A 499 6.72 2.71 20.40
N ASN A 500 7.83 2.42 19.73
CA ASN A 500 8.44 1.10 19.63
C ASN A 500 9.76 0.97 20.43
N ILE A 501 10.10 2.01 21.20
CA ILE A 501 11.40 2.18 21.87
C ILE A 501 11.15 2.44 23.36
N ARG A 502 11.83 1.68 24.23
CA ARG A 502 11.70 1.78 25.68
C ARG A 502 13.07 1.88 26.35
N VAL A 503 13.25 2.87 27.22
CA VAL A 503 14.43 2.94 28.10
C VAL A 503 14.38 1.79 29.10
N ILE A 504 15.47 1.02 29.19
CA ILE A 504 15.64 -0.07 30.16
C ILE A 504 16.30 0.45 31.43
N SER A 505 17.35 1.26 31.27
CA SER A 505 18.10 1.90 32.34
C SER A 505 18.56 3.29 31.93
N GLU A 506 18.25 4.29 32.74
CA GLU A 506 18.88 5.60 32.67
C GLU A 506 20.35 5.50 33.13
N ALA A 507 21.19 6.41 32.68
CA ALA A 507 22.59 6.47 33.04
C ALA A 507 22.80 7.14 34.41
N GLU A 508 23.41 6.41 35.34
CA GLU A 508 23.87 6.93 36.62
C GLU A 508 25.32 7.46 36.55
N ALA A 509 25.67 8.35 37.48
CA ALA A 509 27.02 8.91 37.58
C ALA A 509 28.01 7.87 38.20
N PRO A 510 29.04 7.40 37.47
CA PRO A 510 29.87 6.28 37.90
C PRO A 510 30.74 6.63 39.12
N LEU A 511 30.63 5.81 40.17
CA LEU A 511 31.35 5.96 41.45
C LEU A 511 32.87 5.67 41.36
N LYS A 512 33.35 5.20 40.20
CA LYS A 512 34.75 4.84 39.94
C LYS A 512 35.13 5.32 38.54
N ALA A 513 36.39 5.71 38.38
CA ALA A 513 36.96 6.01 37.07
C ALA A 513 37.36 4.72 36.34
N ASP A 514 37.33 4.78 35.01
CA ASP A 514 37.67 3.65 34.12
C ASP A 514 39.18 3.38 34.05
N GLY A 515 39.52 2.13 33.71
CA GLY A 515 40.90 1.67 33.60
C GLY A 515 41.50 1.19 34.94
N PRO A 516 42.80 0.81 34.95
CA PRO A 516 43.43 0.30 36.17
C PRO A 516 43.47 1.40 37.24
N SER A 517 43.06 1.06 38.47
CA SER A 517 42.94 2.04 39.54
C SER A 517 44.23 2.82 39.79
N ARG A 518 44.14 4.08 40.25
CA ARG A 518 45.31 4.92 40.58
C ARG A 518 46.35 4.22 41.45
N LYS A 519 45.93 3.33 42.37
CA LYS A 519 46.84 2.51 43.21
C LYS A 519 47.62 1.48 42.38
N VAL A 520 46.95 0.78 41.47
CA VAL A 520 47.58 -0.21 40.57
C VAL A 520 48.52 0.48 39.58
N MET A 521 48.09 1.59 38.96
CA MET A 521 48.98 2.41 38.15
C MET A 521 50.20 2.86 38.96
N MET A 522 50.00 3.46 40.14
CA MET A 522 51.10 4.02 40.95
C MET A 522 52.15 2.97 41.30
N VAL A 523 51.74 1.75 41.68
CA VAL A 523 52.65 0.62 41.91
C VAL A 523 53.39 0.22 40.63
N ALA A 524 52.70 0.13 39.49
CA ALA A 524 53.32 -0.17 38.20
C ALA A 524 54.34 0.90 37.77
N GLY A 525 54.03 2.19 37.99
CA GLY A 525 54.93 3.32 37.69
C GLY A 525 56.14 3.40 38.62
N LEU A 526 55.96 3.10 39.91
CA LEU A 526 57.07 2.95 40.86
C LEU A 526 58.02 1.82 40.42
N ILE A 527 57.48 0.67 39.99
CA ILE A 527 58.27 -0.49 39.54
C ILE A 527 58.97 -0.19 38.20
N ALA A 528 58.24 0.29 37.19
CA ALA A 528 58.80 0.61 35.88
C ALA A 528 59.84 1.74 35.97
N GLY A 529 59.57 2.77 36.79
CA GLY A 529 60.51 3.84 37.10
C GLY A 529 61.76 3.34 37.83
N ALA A 530 61.61 2.42 38.78
CA ALA A 530 62.75 1.78 39.45
C ALA A 530 63.63 1.00 38.48
N ILE A 531 63.04 0.21 37.58
CA ILE A 531 63.75 -0.57 36.55
C ILE A 531 64.49 0.36 35.58
N PHE A 532 63.81 1.39 35.08
CA PHE A 532 64.41 2.36 34.15
C PHE A 532 65.54 3.17 34.80
N GLY A 533 65.33 3.65 36.03
CA GLY A 533 66.33 4.34 36.82
C GLY A 533 67.53 3.45 37.18
N ALA A 534 67.31 2.18 37.50
CA ALA A 534 68.39 1.21 37.70
C ALA A 534 69.18 0.97 36.41
N GLY A 535 68.52 0.85 35.25
CA GLY A 535 69.17 0.71 33.95
C GLY A 535 70.06 1.91 33.60
N LEU A 536 69.54 3.13 33.75
CA LEU A 536 70.32 4.37 33.60
C LEU A 536 71.49 4.43 34.59
N GLY A 537 71.26 4.06 35.85
CA GLY A 537 72.29 3.99 36.89
C GLY A 537 73.41 3.00 36.57
N MET A 538 73.07 1.83 36.03
CA MET A 538 74.05 0.82 35.59
C MET A 538 74.84 1.30 34.37
N ALA A 539 74.18 1.88 33.36
CA ALA A 539 74.85 2.45 32.19
C ALA A 539 75.84 3.57 32.59
N PHE A 540 75.42 4.47 33.49
CA PHE A 540 76.26 5.53 34.04
C PHE A 540 77.44 4.98 34.88
N ALA A 541 77.21 3.93 35.68
CA ALA A 541 78.26 3.26 36.45
C ALA A 541 79.29 2.54 35.55
N ILE A 542 78.85 1.88 34.47
CA ILE A 542 79.73 1.25 33.47
C ILE A 542 80.55 2.33 32.75
N LEU A 543 79.93 3.42 32.32
CA LEU A 543 80.60 4.53 31.62
C LEU A 543 81.66 5.20 32.51
N LEU A 544 81.35 5.46 33.78
CA LEU A 544 82.33 5.95 34.77
C LEU A 544 83.44 4.93 35.08
N GLY A 545 83.13 3.62 35.02
CA GLY A 545 84.12 2.54 35.10
C GLY A 545 85.09 2.58 33.93
N LEU A 546 84.57 2.73 32.71
CA LEU A 546 85.34 2.86 31.46
C LEU A 546 86.31 4.05 31.54
N PHE A 547 85.84 5.24 31.96
CA PHE A 547 86.68 6.43 32.15
C PHE A 547 87.77 6.28 33.23
N ARG A 548 87.66 5.31 34.14
CA ARG A 548 88.72 4.97 35.11
C ARG A 548 89.62 3.82 34.65
N HIS A 549 89.37 3.22 33.49
CA HIS A 549 90.19 2.14 32.94
C HIS A 549 91.54 2.68 32.44
N PRO A 550 92.69 2.05 32.77
CA PRO A 550 94.02 2.61 32.49
C PRO A 550 94.27 2.88 31.00
N VAL A 551 93.69 2.05 30.12
CA VAL A 551 93.82 2.15 28.65
C VAL A 551 93.20 3.43 28.06
N ILE A 552 92.15 3.98 28.68
CA ILE A 552 91.51 5.23 28.20
C ILE A 552 92.24 6.46 28.77
N ARG A 553 92.78 6.35 29.98
CA ARG A 553 93.58 7.43 30.59
C ARG A 553 94.87 7.73 29.80
N SER A 554 95.43 6.77 29.08
CA SER A 554 96.55 6.97 28.14
C SER A 554 96.17 7.65 26.82
N TYR A 555 94.88 7.75 26.46
CA TYR A 555 94.43 8.50 25.27
C TYR A 555 94.10 9.97 25.57
N PHE A 556 93.68 10.29 26.79
CA PHE A 556 93.45 11.67 27.27
C PHE A 556 94.63 12.23 28.10
N GLY A 557 95.82 11.62 27.96
CA GLY A 557 97.03 11.98 28.69
C GLY A 557 98.10 12.59 27.79
N LYS A 558 97.83 13.79 27.25
CA LYS A 558 98.81 14.69 26.62
C LYS A 558 98.42 16.15 26.90
#